data_AF-A0A2N3VLT3-F1
#
_entry.id   AF-A0A2N3VLT3-F1
#
_cell.length_a   1.000
_cell.length_b   1.000
_cell.length_c   1.000
_cell.angle_alpha   90.00
_cell.angle_beta   90.00
_cell.angle_gamma   90.00
#
_symmetry.space_group_name_H-M   'P 1'
#
loop_
_entity.id
_entity.type
_entity.pdbx_description
1 polymer ?
#
loop_
_entity_poly.entity_id
_entity_poly.type
_entity_poly.pdbx_seq_one_letter_code
_entity_poly.pdbx_strand_id
1 'polypeptide(L)'
;MLRQATTAARWRITRLFMDLRARREHRSDPGAFRIRREYGGWTIRPMHGWRSLRGIAPPLAYTRRIPATDKDAACDWAMERQGIR
;
A
#
# COMPACT_ATOMS: atom_id res chain seq x y z
N MET A 1 -7.92 23.37 22.21
CA MET A 1 -7.45 23.01 20.85
C MET A 1 -5.99 22.51 20.78
N LEU A 2 -5.32 22.10 21.88
CA LEU A 2 -3.91 21.66 21.85
C LEU A 2 -3.66 20.14 21.65
N ARG A 3 -4.70 19.28 21.64
CA ARG A 3 -4.52 17.82 21.58
C ARG A 3 -4.42 17.20 20.17
N GLN A 4 -4.77 17.94 19.11
CA GLN A 4 -4.79 17.39 17.74
C GLN A 4 -3.44 17.53 17.01
N ALA A 5 -2.69 18.59 17.29
CA ALA A 5 -1.39 18.86 16.64
C ALA A 5 -0.35 17.76 16.96
N THR A 6 -0.37 17.22 18.18
CA THR A 6 0.55 16.17 18.63
C THR A 6 0.28 14.84 17.94
N THR A 7 -0.98 14.45 17.75
CA THR A 7 -1.34 13.17 17.11
C THR A 7 -1.00 13.16 15.62
N ALA A 8 -1.27 14.25 14.90
CA ALA A 8 -0.93 14.36 13.48
C ALA A 8 0.60 14.37 13.26
N ALA A 9 1.34 15.09 14.10
CA ALA A 9 2.80 15.09 14.08
C ALA A 9 3.37 13.71 14.43
N ARG A 10 2.87 13.09 15.50
CA ARG A 10 3.25 11.73 15.91
C ARG A 10 2.99 10.72 14.80
N TRP A 11 1.85 10.81 14.12
CA TRP A 11 1.54 9.93 12.99
C TRP A 11 2.43 10.17 11.76
N ARG A 12 2.82 11.42 11.47
CA ARG A 12 3.83 11.71 10.43
C ARG A 12 5.18 11.07 10.78
N ILE A 13 5.62 11.23 12.03
CA ILE A 13 6.87 10.66 12.53
C ILE A 13 6.84 9.13 12.47
N THR A 14 5.77 8.49 12.96
CA THR A 14 5.59 7.04 12.89
C THR A 14 5.69 6.52 11.46
N ARG A 15 5.00 7.16 10.51
CA ARG A 15 5.07 6.77 9.08
C ARG A 15 6.49 6.85 8.52
N LEU A 16 7.22 7.92 8.84
CA LEU A 16 8.61 8.09 8.41
C LEU A 16 9.50 6.96 8.96
N PHE A 17 9.41 6.68 10.27
CA PHE A 17 10.18 5.60 10.89
C PHE A 17 9.85 4.22 10.29
N MET A 18 8.57 3.95 10.02
CA MET A 18 8.16 2.71 9.37
C MET A 18 8.75 2.56 7.97
N ASP A 19 8.75 3.62 7.15
CA ASP A 19 9.34 3.58 5.81
C ASP A 19 10.86 3.45 5.84
N LEU A 20 11.54 4.18 6.75
CA LEU A 20 12.99 4.08 6.91
C LEU A 20 13.40 2.67 7.35
N ARG A 21 12.68 2.09 8.31
CA ARG A 21 12.90 0.70 8.75
C ARG A 21 12.68 -0.27 7.59
N ALA A 22 11.56 -0.16 6.88
CA ALA A 22 11.24 -1.02 5.76
C ALA A 22 12.31 -0.97 4.65
N ARG A 23 12.79 0.22 4.30
CA ARG A 23 13.87 0.40 3.31
C ARG A 23 15.19 -0.24 3.75
N ARG A 24 15.48 -0.23 5.06
CA ARG A 24 16.68 -0.86 5.62
C ARG A 24 16.56 -2.38 5.63
N GLU A 25 15.44 -2.91 6.10
CA GLU A 25 15.19 -4.34 6.27
C GLU A 25 15.03 -5.07 4.93
N HIS A 26 14.40 -4.41 3.95
CA HIS A 26 14.11 -4.98 2.63
C HIS A 26 14.91 -4.28 1.52
N ARG A 27 16.16 -3.89 1.82
CA ARG A 27 17.02 -3.18 0.86
C ARG A 27 17.27 -3.98 -0.43
N SER A 28 17.32 -5.30 -0.33
CA SER A 28 17.50 -6.23 -1.45
C SER A 28 16.20 -6.58 -2.19
N ASP A 29 15.04 -6.17 -1.67
CA ASP A 29 13.73 -6.34 -2.31
C ASP A 29 13.00 -4.99 -2.45
N PRO A 30 13.60 -4.01 -3.17
CA PRO A 30 13.00 -2.70 -3.34
C PRO A 30 11.81 -2.81 -4.30
N GLY A 31 10.60 -2.65 -3.75
CA GLY A 31 9.39 -2.56 -4.57
C GLY A 31 8.72 -3.88 -4.85
N ALA A 32 8.70 -4.83 -3.90
CA ALA A 32 7.69 -5.88 -3.92
C ALA A 32 6.29 -5.29 -3.64
N PHE A 33 5.33 -5.58 -4.51
CA PHE A 33 3.94 -5.15 -4.35
C PHE A 33 3.02 -6.35 -4.35
N ARG A 34 1.93 -6.23 -3.60
CA ARG A 34 0.92 -7.28 -3.47
C ARG A 34 -0.44 -6.75 -3.88
N ILE A 35 -1.11 -7.54 -4.71
CA ILE A 35 -2.50 -7.32 -5.08
C ILE A 35 -3.38 -8.09 -4.10
N ARG A 36 -4.41 -7.42 -3.59
CA ARG A 36 -5.38 -8.03 -2.66
C ARG A 36 -6.78 -7.53 -2.94
N ARG A 37 -7.78 -8.29 -2.50
CA ARG A 37 -9.16 -7.82 -2.47
C ARG A 37 -9.42 -7.12 -1.14
N GLU A 38 -9.81 -5.85 -1.20
CA GLU A 38 -10.15 -5.02 -0.04
C GLU A 38 -11.44 -4.25 -0.33
N TYR A 39 -12.40 -4.25 0.62
CA TYR A 39 -13.63 -3.46 0.56
C TYR A 39 -14.35 -3.53 -0.81
N GLY A 40 -14.46 -4.74 -1.36
CA GLY A 40 -15.14 -5.00 -2.63
C GLY A 40 -14.38 -4.57 -3.89
N GLY A 41 -13.09 -4.25 -3.81
CA GLY A 41 -12.26 -3.95 -4.98
C GLY A 41 -10.85 -4.55 -4.87
N TRP A 42 -10.11 -4.57 -5.97
CA TRP A 42 -8.69 -4.95 -5.99
C TRP A 42 -7.83 -3.75 -5.63
N THR A 43 -6.81 -3.98 -4.80
CA THR A 43 -5.86 -2.97 -4.32
C THR A 43 -4.43 -3.36 -4.61
N ILE A 44 -3.60 -2.38 -4.95
CA ILE A 44 -2.13 -2.52 -4.97
C ILE A 44 -1.57 -1.90 -3.70
N ARG A 45 -0.76 -2.66 -2.96
CA ARG A 45 -0.02 -2.18 -1.79
C ARG A 45 1.44 -2.59 -1.87
N PRO A 46 2.36 -1.79 -1.32
CA PRO A 46 3.72 -2.25 -1.11
C PRO A 46 3.70 -3.39 -0.08
N MET A 47 4.62 -4.35 -0.22
CA MET A 47 4.77 -5.42 0.76
C MET A 47 5.25 -4.87 2.12
N HIS A 48 6.00 -3.76 2.10
CA HIS A 48 6.65 -3.14 3.26
C HIS A 48 6.31 -1.63 3.38
N GLY A 49 6.65 -1.04 4.53
CA GLY A 49 6.41 0.38 4.82
C GLY A 49 5.01 0.67 5.36
N TRP A 50 4.70 1.93 5.69
CA TRP A 50 3.44 2.23 6.40
C TRP A 50 2.18 2.00 5.53
N ARG A 51 2.30 2.05 4.20
CA ARG A 51 1.18 1.79 3.27
C ARG A 51 0.84 0.30 3.11
N SER A 52 1.66 -0.61 3.64
CA SER A 52 1.32 -2.04 3.68
C SER A 52 0.20 -2.35 4.69
N LEU A 53 0.00 -1.46 5.67
CA LEU A 53 -1.00 -1.61 6.73
C LEU A 53 -2.43 -1.41 6.22
N ARG A 54 -3.13 -2.53 6.00
CA ARG A 54 -4.56 -2.54 5.66
C ARG A 54 -5.39 -1.87 6.76
N GLY A 55 -6.40 -1.11 6.36
CA GLY A 55 -7.34 -0.44 7.27
C GLY A 55 -6.80 0.81 7.95
N ILE A 56 -5.48 1.00 8.00
CA ILE A 56 -4.84 2.20 8.56
C ILE A 56 -4.45 3.17 7.44
N ALA A 57 -3.86 2.64 6.36
CA ALA A 57 -3.35 3.43 5.24
C ALA A 57 -4.16 3.19 3.96
N PRO A 58 -4.37 4.22 3.12
CA PRO A 58 -4.92 4.02 1.79
C PRO A 58 -3.96 3.19 0.92
N PRO A 59 -4.48 2.35 0.02
CA PRO A 59 -3.66 1.61 -0.95
C PRO A 59 -3.03 2.57 -1.97
N LEU A 60 -2.07 2.07 -2.76
CA LEU A 60 -1.47 2.86 -3.85
C LEU A 60 -2.42 3.01 -5.04
N ALA A 61 -3.15 1.95 -5.35
CA ALA A 61 -4.18 1.94 -6.37
C ALA A 61 -5.35 1.07 -5.93
N TYR A 62 -6.54 1.37 -6.46
CA TYR A 62 -7.77 0.66 -6.17
C TYR A 62 -8.66 0.58 -7.42
N THR A 63 -9.30 -0.57 -7.63
CA THR A 63 -10.31 -0.72 -8.69
C THR A 63 -11.46 -1.63 -8.25
N ARG A 64 -12.70 -1.22 -8.57
CA ARG A 64 -13.90 -2.06 -8.48
C ARG A 64 -14.33 -2.66 -9.81
N ARG A 65 -13.71 -2.23 -10.92
CA ARG A 65 -14.13 -2.58 -12.28
C ARG A 65 -13.89 -4.05 -12.61
N ILE A 66 -12.95 -4.69 -11.92
CA ILE A 66 -12.58 -6.08 -12.17
C ILE A 66 -13.34 -6.99 -11.17
N PRO A 67 -14.02 -8.05 -11.66
CA PRO A 67 -14.70 -9.04 -10.84
C PRO A 67 -13.80 -9.67 -9.78
N ALA A 68 -14.38 -10.16 -8.69
CA ALA A 68 -13.62 -10.82 -7.63
C ALA A 68 -13.07 -12.20 -8.06
N THR A 69 -13.72 -12.84 -9.03
CA THR A 69 -13.32 -14.13 -9.60
C THR A 69 -12.18 -14.01 -10.61
N ASP A 70 -11.94 -12.80 -11.13
CA ASP A 70 -10.96 -12.56 -12.17
C ASP A 70 -9.69 -11.95 -11.56
N LYS A 71 -8.88 -12.83 -10.98
CA LYS A 71 -7.62 -12.44 -10.35
C LYS A 71 -6.55 -12.12 -11.41
N ASP A 72 -6.59 -12.78 -12.56
CA ASP A 72 -5.59 -12.61 -13.61
C ASP A 72 -5.72 -11.23 -14.26
N ALA A 73 -6.94 -10.79 -14.59
CA ALA A 73 -7.15 -9.42 -15.05
C ALA A 73 -6.75 -8.37 -13.98
N ALA A 74 -6.89 -8.70 -12.69
CA ALA A 74 -6.40 -7.84 -11.61
C ALA A 74 -4.87 -7.80 -11.53
N CYS A 75 -4.19 -8.91 -11.85
CA CYS A 75 -2.73 -8.95 -12.01
C CYS A 75 -2.28 -8.10 -13.19
N ASP A 76 -2.90 -8.24 -14.35
CA ASP A 76 -2.57 -7.47 -15.56
C ASP A 76 -2.74 -5.96 -15.33
N TRP A 77 -3.89 -5.57 -14.76
CA TRP A 77 -4.14 -4.19 -14.35
C TRP A 77 -3.08 -3.67 -13.39
N ALA A 78 -2.65 -4.48 -12.44
CA ALA A 78 -1.65 -4.05 -11.47
C ALA A 78 -0.26 -3.92 -12.09
N MET A 79 0.14 -4.85 -12.97
CA MET A 79 1.39 -4.78 -13.72
C MET A 79 1.44 -3.51 -14.56
N GLU A 80 0.35 -3.18 -15.28
CA GLU A 80 0.21 -1.94 -16.03
C GLU A 80 0.40 -0.70 -15.13
N ARG A 81 -0.26 -0.67 -13.97
CA ARG A 81 -0.11 0.43 -12.99
C ARG A 81 1.29 0.58 -12.42
N GLN A 82 2.09 -0.48 -12.50
CA GLN A 82 3.45 -0.54 -12.00
C GLN A 82 4.48 -0.29 -13.12
N GLY A 83 4.03 -0.12 -14.36
CA GLY A 83 4.89 0.05 -15.53
C GLY A 83 5.60 -1.24 -15.95
N ILE A 84 5.08 -2.40 -15.57
CA ILE A 84 5.61 -3.72 -15.95
C ILE A 84 4.78 -4.21 -17.15
N ARG A 85 5.44 -4.54 -18.27
CA ARG A 85 4.82 -5.02 -19.51
C ARG A 85 5.35 -6.39 -19.88
#